data_AF-A0A251S1R3-F1
#
_entry.id   AF-A0A251S1R3-F1
#
_cell.length_a   1.000
_cell.length_b   1.000
_cell.length_c   1.000
_cell.angle_alpha   90.00
_cell.angle_beta   90.00
_cell.angle_gamma   90.00
#
_symmetry.space_group_name_H-M   'P 1'
#
loop_
_entity.id
_entity.type
_entity.pdbx_description
1 polymer ?
#
loop_
_entity_poly.entity_id
_entity_poly.type
_entity_poly.pdbx_seq_one_letter_code
_entity_poly.pdbx_strand_id
1 'polypeptide(L)'
;MQRKEAKGRILFVDQSYCLIPMQKSDDKDYGLQALEEIMSVMDNSKVVVILAGYSEPMKRVITSNEGFCRRVTKFFTFDDFMTEDLAKILHLKMNNQTEGSLLYGFKLDPSCTVESVENLIKTVTSDKQRKKMNAGLVDRLLVNARENLDLRLSFDYI
;
A
#
# COMPACT_ATOMS: atom_id res chain seq x y z
N MET A 1 -41.33 -12.03 4.45
CA MET A 1 -40.16 -11.13 4.40
C MET A 1 -38.90 -11.96 4.12
N GLN A 2 -38.38 -11.96 2.89
CA GLN A 2 -37.16 -12.68 2.53
C GLN A 2 -35.94 -11.77 2.74
N ARG A 3 -35.00 -12.18 3.60
CA ARG A 3 -33.69 -11.55 3.77
C ARG A 3 -32.89 -11.72 2.49
N LYS A 4 -32.48 -10.60 1.89
CA LYS A 4 -31.49 -10.50 0.81
C LYS A 4 -30.15 -11.06 1.31
N GLU A 5 -29.87 -12.33 1.06
CA GLU A 5 -28.52 -12.88 1.20
C GLU A 5 -27.63 -12.30 0.09
N ALA A 6 -26.56 -11.60 0.48
CA ALA A 6 -25.58 -11.05 -0.46
C ALA A 6 -24.85 -12.19 -1.20
N LYS A 7 -25.27 -12.49 -2.43
CA LYS A 7 -24.70 -13.56 -3.27
C LYS A 7 -23.59 -13.04 -4.19
N GLY A 8 -22.52 -12.48 -3.61
CA GLY A 8 -21.33 -12.08 -4.35
C GLY A 8 -20.06 -12.37 -3.56
N ARG A 9 -19.06 -13.01 -4.19
CA ARG A 9 -17.72 -13.22 -3.63
C ARG A 9 -16.76 -12.16 -4.18
N ILE A 10 -15.78 -11.73 -3.40
CA ILE A 10 -14.72 -10.83 -3.86
C ILE A 10 -13.41 -11.61 -3.95
N LEU A 11 -12.72 -11.52 -5.09
CA LEU A 11 -11.34 -11.97 -5.25
C LEU A 11 -10.45 -10.72 -5.31
N PHE A 12 -9.63 -10.51 -4.28
CA PHE A 12 -8.68 -9.41 -4.24
C PHE A 12 -7.28 -9.94 -4.57
N VAL A 13 -6.68 -9.40 -5.63
CA VAL A 13 -5.33 -9.76 -6.08
C VAL A 13 -4.44 -8.54 -5.93
N ASP A 14 -3.66 -8.50 -4.85
CA ASP A 14 -2.66 -7.46 -4.66
C ASP A 14 -1.43 -7.72 -5.52
N GLN A 15 -0.77 -6.64 -5.94
CA GLN A 15 0.42 -6.65 -6.78
C GLN A 15 0.27 -7.56 -8.01
N SER A 16 -0.87 -7.49 -8.70
CA SER A 16 -1.19 -8.43 -9.80
C SER A 16 -0.19 -8.37 -10.97
N TYR A 17 0.62 -7.31 -11.05
CA TYR A 17 1.73 -7.20 -11.99
C TYR A 17 2.87 -8.19 -11.75
N CYS A 18 2.95 -8.82 -10.57
CA CYS A 18 3.88 -9.92 -10.30
C CYS A 18 3.58 -11.15 -11.16
N LEU A 19 2.35 -11.29 -11.69
CA LEU A 19 1.97 -12.37 -12.61
C LEU A 19 2.56 -12.18 -14.01
N ILE A 20 2.99 -10.97 -14.38
CA ILE A 20 3.53 -10.65 -15.71
C ILE A 20 4.95 -10.07 -15.54
N PRO A 21 5.97 -10.92 -15.37
CA PRO A 21 7.34 -10.47 -15.14
C PRO A 21 7.88 -9.63 -16.32
N MET A 22 8.82 -8.72 -16.03
CA MET A 22 9.41 -7.82 -17.03
C MET A 22 10.40 -8.52 -17.97
N GLN A 23 10.96 -9.65 -17.56
CA GLN A 23 11.87 -10.46 -18.35
C GLN A 23 11.24 -11.83 -18.55
N LYS A 24 11.14 -12.28 -19.81
CA LYS A 24 10.75 -13.64 -20.14
C LYS A 24 11.91 -14.55 -19.74
N SER A 25 11.79 -15.26 -18.62
CA SER A 25 12.66 -16.39 -18.34
C SER A 25 12.18 -17.57 -19.19
N ASP A 26 13.12 -18.26 -19.82
CA ASP A 26 12.93 -19.31 -20.85
C ASP A 26 12.29 -20.61 -20.33
N ASP A 27 11.60 -20.58 -19.18
CA ASP A 27 11.07 -21.77 -18.53
C ASP A 27 9.71 -21.46 -17.86
N LYS A 28 8.64 -21.88 -18.56
CA LYS A 28 7.23 -21.94 -18.15
C LYS A 28 6.59 -20.65 -17.62
N ASP A 29 5.71 -20.06 -18.44
CA ASP A 29 4.87 -18.91 -18.11
C ASP A 29 3.71 -19.26 -17.14
N TYR A 30 4.00 -19.71 -15.92
CA TYR A 30 2.98 -19.95 -14.88
C TYR A 30 2.15 -18.70 -14.55
N GLY A 31 2.75 -17.51 -14.71
CA GLY A 31 2.07 -16.23 -14.51
C GLY A 31 0.96 -15.95 -15.54
N LEU A 32 1.16 -16.36 -16.80
CA LEU A 32 0.11 -16.26 -17.83
C LEU A 32 -1.03 -17.23 -17.54
N GLN A 33 -0.73 -18.47 -17.15
CA GLN A 33 -1.77 -19.45 -16.77
C GLN A 33 -2.60 -18.96 -15.57
N ALA A 34 -1.95 -18.35 -14.58
CA ALA A 34 -2.64 -17.73 -13.45
C ALA A 34 -3.56 -16.58 -13.90
N LEU A 35 -3.14 -15.76 -14.88
CA LEU A 35 -3.97 -14.71 -15.44
C LEU A 35 -5.19 -15.27 -16.18
N GLU A 36 -5.03 -16.36 -16.92
CA GLU A 36 -6.12 -17.06 -17.61
C GLU A 36 -7.15 -17.61 -16.61
N GLU A 37 -6.70 -18.20 -15.50
CA GLU A 37 -7.60 -18.66 -14.44
C GLU A 37 -8.37 -17.49 -13.80
N ILE A 38 -7.71 -16.35 -13.58
CA ILE A 38 -8.37 -15.12 -13.11
C ILE A 38 -9.42 -14.66 -14.12
N MET A 39 -9.15 -14.72 -15.43
CA MET A 39 -10.13 -14.37 -16.47
C MET A 39 -11.35 -15.30 -16.44
N SER A 40 -11.14 -16.60 -16.23
CA SER A 40 -12.21 -17.58 -16.05
C SER A 40 -13.11 -17.21 -14.85
N VAL A 41 -12.51 -16.75 -13.75
CA VAL A 41 -13.25 -16.26 -12.57
C VAL A 41 -14.01 -14.97 -12.88
N MET A 42 -13.46 -14.05 -13.67
CA MET A 42 -14.12 -12.79 -14.07
C MET A 42 -15.39 -13.01 -14.89
N ASP A 43 -15.49 -14.12 -15.64
CA ASP A 43 -16.69 -14.47 -16.41
C ASP A 43 -17.84 -14.99 -15.51
N ASN A 44 -17.55 -15.29 -14.24
CA ASN A 44 -18.56 -15.70 -13.27
C ASN A 44 -19.26 -14.48 -12.66
N SER A 45 -20.54 -14.30 -12.98
CA SER A 45 -21.38 -13.18 -12.52
C SER A 45 -21.56 -13.07 -10.99
N LYS A 46 -21.11 -14.08 -10.21
CA LYS A 46 -21.14 -14.07 -8.75
C LYS A 46 -19.85 -13.58 -8.11
N VAL A 47 -18.81 -13.25 -8.90
CA VAL A 47 -17.50 -12.82 -8.38
C VAL A 47 -17.15 -11.43 -8.88
N VAL A 48 -16.71 -10.57 -7.95
CA VAL A 48 -16.05 -9.31 -8.28
C VAL A 48 -14.56 -9.51 -8.08
N VAL A 49 -13.78 -9.30 -9.14
CA VAL A 49 -12.32 -9.33 -9.06
C VAL A 49 -11.80 -7.90 -8.91
N ILE A 50 -11.02 -7.67 -7.85
CA ILE A 50 -10.32 -6.41 -7.61
C ILE A 50 -8.83 -6.67 -7.76
N LEU A 51 -8.23 -6.01 -8.75
CA LEU A 51 -6.80 -6.03 -8.99
C LEU A 51 -6.19 -4.77 -8.39
N ALA A 52 -5.17 -4.92 -7.57
CA ALA A 52 -4.45 -3.81 -6.96
C ALA A 52 -2.97 -3.83 -7.35
N GLY A 53 -2.39 -2.65 -7.44
CA GLY A 53 -0.98 -2.48 -7.75
C GLY A 53 -0.66 -1.06 -8.18
N TYR A 54 0.64 -0.79 -8.35
CA TYR A 54 1.09 0.51 -8.84
C TYR A 54 0.61 0.78 -10.27
N SER A 55 0.22 2.03 -10.54
CA SER A 55 -0.43 2.43 -11.79
C SER A 55 0.34 2.01 -13.05
N GLU A 56 1.66 2.22 -13.07
CA GLU A 56 2.46 1.93 -14.26
C GLU A 56 2.63 0.43 -14.54
N PRO A 57 3.04 -0.42 -13.56
CA PRO A 57 2.99 -1.86 -13.73
C PRO A 57 1.60 -2.42 -14.07
N MET A 58 0.53 -1.82 -13.51
CA MET A 58 -0.84 -2.27 -13.79
C MET A 58 -1.26 -2.04 -15.23
N LYS A 59 -0.84 -0.94 -15.87
CA LYS A 59 -1.08 -0.73 -17.31
C LYS A 59 -0.58 -1.91 -18.13
N ARG A 60 0.63 -2.41 -17.84
CA ARG A 60 1.19 -3.59 -18.52
C ARG A 60 0.33 -4.85 -18.34
N VAL A 61 -0.21 -5.07 -17.14
CA VAL A 61 -1.10 -6.22 -16.87
C VAL A 61 -2.39 -6.09 -17.66
N ILE A 62 -2.99 -4.90 -17.64
CA ILE A 62 -4.25 -4.64 -18.34
C ILE A 62 -4.07 -4.81 -19.85
N THR A 63 -2.94 -4.37 -20.40
CA THR A 63 -2.63 -4.48 -21.82
C THR A 63 -1.92 -5.78 -22.22
N SER A 64 -1.73 -6.74 -21.30
CA SER A 64 -1.00 -7.98 -21.61
C SER A 64 -1.77 -8.88 -22.57
N ASN A 65 -3.09 -8.84 -22.50
CA ASN A 65 -4.01 -9.64 -23.30
C ASN A 65 -5.31 -8.83 -23.54
N GLU A 66 -5.77 -8.74 -24.80
CA GLU A 66 -7.02 -8.07 -25.15
C GLU A 66 -8.23 -8.61 -24.38
N GLY A 67 -8.28 -9.92 -24.14
CA GLY A 67 -9.35 -10.58 -23.39
C GLY A 67 -9.40 -10.16 -21.93
N PHE A 68 -8.24 -9.90 -21.31
CA PHE A 68 -8.15 -9.37 -19.96
C PHE A 68 -8.61 -7.91 -19.91
N CYS A 69 -8.09 -7.08 -20.83
CA CYS A 69 -8.46 -5.67 -20.96
C CYS A 69 -9.99 -5.46 -21.05
N ARG A 70 -10.67 -6.26 -21.88
CA ARG A 70 -12.14 -6.16 -22.07
C ARG A 70 -12.95 -6.47 -20.80
N ARG A 71 -12.41 -7.26 -19.88
CA ARG A 71 -13.08 -7.64 -18.62
C ARG A 71 -12.87 -6.63 -17.50
N VAL A 72 -11.83 -5.80 -17.58
CA VAL A 72 -11.60 -4.71 -16.63
C VAL A 72 -12.51 -3.53 -17.00
N THR A 73 -13.65 -3.44 -16.31
CA THR A 73 -14.70 -2.45 -16.63
C THR A 73 -14.61 -1.16 -15.82
N LYS A 74 -13.85 -1.17 -14.72
CA LYS A 74 -13.72 -0.04 -13.79
C LYS A 74 -12.27 0.15 -13.40
N PHE A 75 -11.83 1.41 -13.42
CA PHE A 75 -10.51 1.83 -12.99
C PHE A 75 -10.67 2.81 -11.84
N PHE A 76 -9.99 2.53 -10.74
CA PHE A 76 -9.88 3.44 -9.60
C PHE A 76 -8.41 3.80 -9.44
N THR A 77 -8.12 5.10 -9.51
CA THR A 77 -6.77 5.63 -9.31
C THR A 77 -6.72 6.31 -7.95
N PHE A 78 -5.70 5.98 -7.17
CA PHE A 78 -5.41 6.63 -5.91
C PHE A 78 -4.18 7.50 -6.12
N ASP A 79 -4.34 8.80 -5.86
CA ASP A 79 -3.24 9.75 -5.98
C ASP A 79 -2.24 9.58 -4.84
N ASP A 80 -1.00 10.02 -5.08
CA ASP A 80 0.02 10.04 -4.03
C ASP A 80 -0.39 11.00 -2.90
N PHE A 81 -0.11 10.61 -1.66
CA PHE A 81 -0.37 11.47 -0.51
C PHE A 81 0.47 12.76 -0.57
N MET A 82 -0.17 13.88 -0.27
CA MET A 82 0.53 15.13 -0.03
C MET A 82 1.30 15.06 1.28
N THR A 83 2.25 15.97 1.49
CA THR A 83 3.03 16.05 2.73
C THR A 83 2.14 16.21 3.96
N GLU A 84 1.06 16.99 3.83
CA GLU A 84 0.05 17.15 4.89
C GLU A 84 -0.66 15.84 5.21
N ASP A 85 -1.02 15.04 4.18
CA ASP A 85 -1.65 13.73 4.36
C ASP A 85 -0.71 12.76 5.07
N LEU A 86 0.59 12.76 4.71
CA LEU A 86 1.60 11.95 5.38
C LEU A 86 1.74 12.34 6.86
N ALA A 87 1.70 13.63 7.18
CA ALA A 87 1.70 14.10 8.56
C ALA A 87 0.43 13.64 9.31
N LYS A 88 -0.75 13.74 8.70
CA LYS A 88 -2.01 13.21 9.28
C LYS A 88 -1.95 11.70 9.51
N ILE A 89 -1.41 10.93 8.56
CA ILE A 89 -1.22 9.48 8.69
C ILE A 89 -0.27 9.15 9.84
N LEU A 90 0.79 9.93 10.03
CA LEU A 90 1.70 9.78 11.17
C LEU A 90 0.96 9.92 12.49
N HIS A 91 0.15 10.97 12.65
CA HIS A 91 -0.69 11.14 13.83
C HIS A 91 -1.69 9.99 14.01
N LEU A 92 -2.35 9.56 12.95
CA LEU A 92 -3.29 8.43 12.99
C LEU A 92 -2.62 7.14 13.46
N LYS A 93 -1.40 6.86 12.98
CA LYS A 93 -0.62 5.69 13.41
C LYS A 93 -0.20 5.78 14.87
N MET A 94 0.22 6.97 15.33
CA MET A 94 0.60 7.19 16.72
C MET A 94 -0.59 7.15 17.69
N ASN A 95 -1.79 7.47 17.22
CA ASN A 95 -3.01 7.41 18.03
C ASN A 95 -3.68 6.02 18.04
N ASN A 96 -3.41 5.18 17.02
CA ASN A 96 -4.02 3.85 16.86
C ASN A 96 -2.97 2.73 16.93
N GLN A 97 -2.09 2.81 17.92
CA GLN A 97 -1.07 1.79 18.13
C GLN A 97 -1.72 0.47 18.59
N THR A 98 -1.21 -0.65 18.09
CA THR A 98 -1.55 -1.99 18.58
C THR A 98 -0.50 -2.46 19.58
N GLU A 99 -0.88 -3.34 20.51
CA GLU A 99 0.02 -3.86 21.57
C GLU A 99 1.29 -4.54 21.01
N GLY A 100 1.24 -5.09 19.79
CA GLY A 100 2.40 -5.67 19.10
C GLY A 100 3.24 -4.68 18.29
N SER A 101 2.89 -3.39 18.28
CA SER A 101 3.63 -2.37 17.54
C SER A 101 4.95 -2.02 18.23
N LEU A 102 6.00 -1.83 17.42
CA LEU A 102 7.29 -1.29 17.85
C LEU A 102 7.21 0.10 18.50
N LEU A 103 6.07 0.79 18.31
CA LEU A 103 5.79 2.12 18.83
C LEU A 103 4.81 2.09 20.01
N TYR A 104 4.38 0.91 20.46
CA TYR A 104 3.41 0.80 21.54
C TYR A 104 3.91 1.47 22.82
N GLY A 105 3.09 2.35 23.39
CA GLY A 105 3.41 3.10 24.61
C GLY A 105 4.18 4.41 24.36
N PHE A 106 4.69 4.64 23.16
CA PHE A 106 5.27 5.93 22.79
C PHE A 106 4.18 6.95 22.48
N LYS A 107 4.42 8.20 22.85
CA LYS A 107 3.54 9.33 22.51
C LYS A 107 4.33 10.40 21.78
N LEU A 108 3.66 11.07 20.85
CA LEU A 108 4.20 12.28 20.28
C LEU A 108 4.20 13.38 21.33
N ASP A 109 5.27 14.17 21.36
CA ASP A 109 5.31 15.39 22.14
C ASP A 109 4.26 16.39 21.61
N PRO A 110 3.61 17.22 22.45
CA PRO A 110 2.62 18.19 21.98
C PRO A 110 3.15 19.18 20.93
N SER A 111 4.47 19.41 20.88
CA SER A 111 5.11 20.24 19.84
C SER A 111 5.11 19.58 18.45
N CYS A 112 4.92 18.26 18.37
CA CYS A 112 4.78 17.53 17.10
C CYS A 112 3.36 17.75 16.54
N THR A 113 3.07 18.96 16.08
CA THR A 113 1.82 19.27 15.38
C THR A 113 1.85 18.73 13.95
N VAL A 114 0.68 18.63 13.31
CA VAL A 114 0.60 18.23 11.88
C VAL A 114 1.47 19.15 11.01
N GLU A 115 1.45 20.46 11.28
CA GLU A 115 2.26 21.44 10.55
C GLU A 115 3.76 21.25 10.78
N SER A 116 4.20 21.05 12.03
CA SER A 116 5.63 20.84 12.31
C SER A 116 6.13 19.54 11.68
N VAL A 117 5.32 18.48 11.73
CA VAL A 117 5.63 17.18 11.11
C VAL A 117 5.64 17.30 9.59
N GLU A 118 4.69 18.03 8.99
CA GLU A 118 4.68 18.28 7.56
C GLU A 118 5.95 19.00 7.11
N ASN A 119 6.33 20.08 7.81
CA ASN A 119 7.54 20.84 7.51
C ASN A 119 8.80 19.98 7.66
N LEU A 120 8.84 19.12 8.69
CA LEU A 120 9.92 18.15 8.85
C LEU A 120 9.99 17.18 7.66
N ILE A 121 8.86 16.57 7.27
CA ILE A 121 8.80 15.65 6.12
C ILE A 121 9.28 16.34 4.84
N LYS A 122 8.85 17.58 4.58
CA LYS A 122 9.32 18.38 3.43
C LYS A 122 10.83 18.57 3.45
N THR A 123 11.40 18.81 4.63
CA THR A 123 12.82 19.13 4.81
C THR A 123 13.71 17.90 4.68
N VAL A 124 13.30 16.77 5.26
CA VAL A 124 14.15 15.57 5.38
C VAL A 124 13.94 14.56 4.25
N THR A 125 12.98 14.79 3.34
CA THR A 125 12.67 13.87 2.24
C THR A 125 12.60 14.57 0.88
N SER A 126 12.91 13.83 -0.18
CA SER A 126 12.70 14.26 -1.56
C SER A 126 11.30 13.89 -2.08
N ASP A 127 10.80 14.60 -3.08
CA ASP A 127 9.54 14.25 -3.79
C ASP A 127 9.56 12.82 -4.32
N LYS A 128 10.71 12.37 -4.83
CA LYS A 128 10.88 11.01 -5.33
C LYS A 128 10.68 9.97 -4.22
N GLN A 129 11.21 10.22 -3.02
CA GLN A 129 11.00 9.33 -1.88
C GLN A 129 9.53 9.32 -1.45
N ARG A 130 8.90 10.50 -1.37
CA ARG A 130 7.48 10.64 -0.99
C ARG A 130 6.56 9.85 -1.93
N LYS A 131 6.71 10.02 -3.25
CA LYS A 131 5.90 9.28 -4.24
C LYS A 131 6.17 7.78 -4.21
N LYS A 132 7.44 7.38 -4.11
CA LYS A 132 7.81 5.96 -4.13
C LYS A 132 7.34 5.20 -2.89
N MET A 133 7.44 5.82 -1.72
CA MET A 133 7.19 5.15 -0.44
C MET A 133 5.81 5.46 0.14
N ASN A 134 5.21 6.59 -0.27
CA ASN A 134 3.85 7.00 0.07
C ASN A 134 3.62 6.84 1.59
N ALA A 135 2.50 6.28 2.06
CA ALA A 135 2.27 6.05 3.49
C ALA A 135 3.34 5.19 4.19
N GLY A 136 4.03 4.31 3.46
CA GLY A 136 5.14 3.52 4.00
C GLY A 136 6.38 4.35 4.38
N LEU A 137 6.48 5.60 3.89
CA LEU A 137 7.48 6.56 4.36
C LEU A 137 7.31 6.87 5.85
N VAL A 138 6.06 7.00 6.30
CA VAL A 138 5.73 7.34 7.69
C VAL A 138 6.25 6.26 8.64
N ASP A 139 6.09 4.99 8.28
CA ASP A 139 6.60 3.87 9.09
C ASP A 139 8.12 3.94 9.25
N ARG A 140 8.84 4.31 8.19
CA ARG A 140 10.31 4.49 8.26
C ARG A 140 10.70 5.66 9.12
N LEU A 141 10.00 6.79 9.03
CA LEU A 141 10.27 7.96 9.86
C LEU A 141 10.05 7.66 11.34
N LEU A 142 8.96 6.97 11.68
CA LEU A 142 8.64 6.61 13.06
C LEU A 142 9.62 5.60 13.65
N VAL A 143 9.98 4.56 12.88
CA VAL A 143 11.00 3.58 13.30
C VAL A 143 12.35 4.27 13.53
N ASN A 144 12.79 5.11 12.59
CA ASN A 144 14.03 5.87 12.74
C ASN A 144 13.98 6.83 13.94
N ALA A 145 12.84 7.48 14.20
CA ALA A 145 12.68 8.37 15.34
C ALA A 145 12.83 7.62 16.67
N ARG A 146 12.24 6.43 16.76
CA ARG A 146 12.39 5.54 17.93
C ARG A 146 13.84 5.09 18.11
N GLU A 147 14.48 4.61 17.05
CA GLU A 147 15.89 4.17 17.13
C GLU A 147 16.82 5.31 17.59
N ASN A 148 16.59 6.54 17.11
CA ASN A 148 17.33 7.70 17.58
C ASN A 148 17.03 8.07 19.04
N LEU A 149 15.80 7.81 19.51
CA LEU A 149 15.45 8.00 20.91
C LEU A 149 16.16 6.97 21.80
N ASP A 150 16.22 5.71 21.38
CA ASP A 150 16.94 4.65 22.10
C ASP A 150 18.43 4.98 22.23
N LEU A 151 19.06 5.52 21.17
CA LEU A 151 20.45 5.96 21.20
C LEU A 151 20.72 7.15 22.14
N ARG A 152 19.72 7.99 22.41
CA ARG A 152 19.83 9.13 23.33
C ARG A 152 19.72 8.72 24.80
N LEU A 153 19.12 7.56 25.07
CA LEU A 153 18.98 7.00 26.40
C LEU A 153 20.16 6.05 26.66
N SER A 154 21.40 6.58 26.70
CA SER A 154 22.54 5.79 27.19
C SER A 154 22.39 5.57 28.70
N PHE A 155 22.57 4.32 29.15
CA PHE A 155 22.53 3.92 30.56
C PHE A 155 23.81 4.33 31.31
N ASP A 156 24.20 5.61 31.25
CA ASP A 156 25.34 6.12 32.02
C ASP A 156 24.97 6.41 33.50
N TYR A 157 23.87 5.84 34.01
CA TYR A 157 23.37 6.04 35.38
C TYR A 157 22.90 4.74 36.07
N ILE A 158 23.59 3.62 35.85
CA ILE A 158 23.57 2.47 36.78
C ILE A 158 25.01 2.15 37.19
#